data_AF-A0A2E3CUI9-F1
#
_entry.id   AF-A0A2E3CUI9-F1
#
_cell.length_a   1.000
_cell.length_b   1.000
_cell.length_c   1.000
_cell.angle_alpha   90.00
_cell.angle_beta   90.00
_cell.angle_gamma   90.00
#
_symmetry.space_group_name_H-M   'P 1'
#
loop_
_entity.id
_entity.type
_entity.pdbx_description
1 polymer ?
#
loop_
_entity_poly.entity_id
_entity_poly.type
_entity_poly.pdbx_seq_one_letter_code
_entity_poly.pdbx_strand_id
1 'polypeptide(L)'
;MSKHEYIEKLKNQLAEWEQDMERLETKMDQVQGEYKEKLDKTLSDLKVKRADFKEKFDRVEDHAEEAWEDIKEGLELAWDSLKLGFLSAKSEFIEKEKDKD
;
A
#
# COMPACT_ATOMS: atom_id res chain seq x y z
N MET A 1 0.46 15.28 16.82
CA MET A 1 0.62 15.14 15.36
C MET A 1 -0.51 15.92 14.73
N SER A 2 -0.21 16.93 13.91
CA SER A 2 -1.21 17.68 13.16
C SER A 2 -1.75 16.85 11.98
N LYS A 3 -2.88 17.28 11.40
CA LYS A 3 -3.40 16.72 10.13
C LYS A 3 -2.31 16.68 9.06
N HIS A 4 -1.57 17.78 8.91
CA HIS A 4 -0.49 17.87 7.93
C HIS A 4 0.64 16.86 8.20
N GLU A 5 1.15 16.79 9.43
CA GLU A 5 2.20 15.82 9.79
C GLU A 5 1.76 14.37 9.56
N TYR A 6 0.49 14.07 9.85
CA TYR A 6 -0.08 12.75 9.61
C TYR A 6 -0.19 12.43 8.11
N ILE A 7 -0.73 13.35 7.32
CA ILE A 7 -0.87 13.22 5.86
C ILE A 7 0.50 13.00 5.21
N GLU A 8 1.49 13.81 5.56
CA GLU A 8 2.85 13.68 5.01
C GLU A 8 3.51 12.34 5.40
N LYS A 9 3.27 11.84 6.62
CA LYS A 9 3.71 10.50 7.01
C LYS A 9 3.13 9.42 6.11
N LEU A 10 1.84 9.49 5.81
CA LEU A 10 1.18 8.51 4.94
C LEU A 10 1.68 8.59 3.49
N LYS A 11 1.87 9.81 2.94
CA LYS A 11 2.45 10.00 1.60
C LYS A 11 3.82 9.35 1.48
N ASN A 12 4.69 9.60 2.47
CA ASN A 12 6.04 9.05 2.47
C ASN A 12 6.03 7.52 2.52
N GLN A 13 5.20 6.92 3.39
CA GLN A 13 5.07 5.47 3.47
C GLN A 13 4.46 4.88 2.19
N LEU A 14 3.50 5.55 1.57
CA LEU A 14 2.93 5.11 0.30
C LEU A 14 3.97 5.13 -0.82
N ALA A 15 4.80 6.18 -0.89
CA ALA A 15 5.85 6.28 -1.90
C ALA A 15 6.88 5.14 -1.78
N GLU A 16 7.25 4.75 -0.55
CA GLU A 16 8.09 3.56 -0.31
C GLU A 16 7.42 2.28 -0.82
N TRP A 17 6.12 2.12 -0.59
CA TRP A 17 5.39 0.93 -1.03
C TRP A 17 5.17 0.91 -2.54
N GLU A 18 5.02 2.07 -3.20
CA GLU A 18 4.94 2.14 -4.66
C GLU A 18 6.23 1.63 -5.31
N GLN A 19 7.40 1.98 -4.77
CA GLN A 19 8.68 1.45 -5.23
C GLN A 19 8.78 -0.07 -5.04
N ASP A 20 8.36 -0.59 -3.88
CA ASP A 20 8.36 -2.04 -3.64
C ASP A 20 7.34 -2.77 -4.54
N MET A 21 6.19 -2.15 -4.85
CA MET A 21 5.22 -2.68 -5.81
C MET A 21 5.78 -2.73 -7.24
N GLU A 22 6.50 -1.71 -7.70
CA GLU A 22 7.20 -1.73 -8.99
C GLU A 22 8.24 -2.86 -9.07
N ARG A 23 8.95 -3.11 -7.95
CA ARG A 23 9.87 -4.24 -7.85
C ARG A 23 9.14 -5.58 -7.97
N LEU A 24 7.98 -5.72 -7.34
CA LEU A 24 7.13 -6.92 -7.45
C LEU A 24 6.62 -7.11 -8.87
N GLU A 25 6.21 -6.03 -9.56
CA GLU A 25 5.81 -6.08 -10.97
C GLU A 25 6.95 -6.57 -11.86
N THR A 26 8.15 -6.02 -11.70
CA THR A 26 9.35 -6.46 -12.44
C THR A 26 9.65 -7.94 -12.17
N LYS A 27 9.48 -8.40 -10.93
CA LYS A 27 9.70 -9.80 -10.54
C LYS A 27 8.72 -10.75 -11.22
N MET A 28 7.50 -10.30 -11.52
CA MET A 28 6.47 -11.11 -12.19
C MET A 28 6.90 -11.64 -13.57
N ASP A 29 7.83 -10.95 -14.22
CA ASP A 29 8.42 -11.37 -15.50
C ASP A 29 9.52 -12.43 -15.35
N GLN A 30 10.08 -12.57 -14.14
CA GLN A 30 11.18 -13.50 -13.83
C GLN A 30 10.69 -14.84 -13.27
N VAL A 31 9.39 -14.95 -12.96
CA VAL A 31 8.78 -16.11 -12.31
C VAL A 31 7.67 -16.71 -13.18
N GLN A 32 7.30 -17.96 -12.90
CA GLN A 32 6.34 -18.73 -13.71
C GLN A 32 5.49 -19.67 -12.86
N GLY A 33 4.45 -20.23 -13.49
CA GLY A 33 3.53 -21.18 -12.86
C GLY A 33 2.78 -20.58 -11.66
N GLU A 34 2.53 -21.41 -10.65
CA GLU A 34 1.75 -21.05 -9.45
C GLU A 34 2.31 -19.82 -8.73
N TYR A 35 3.64 -19.62 -8.75
CA TYR A 35 4.25 -18.47 -8.11
C TYR A 35 3.92 -17.15 -8.85
N LYS A 36 3.89 -17.18 -10.19
CA LYS A 36 3.46 -16.02 -10.99
C LYS A 36 2.00 -15.69 -10.75
N GLU A 37 1.12 -16.69 -10.74
CA GLU A 37 -0.30 -16.49 -10.46
C GLU A 37 -0.56 -15.91 -9.07
N LYS A 38 0.18 -16.38 -8.05
CA LYS A 38 0.08 -15.84 -6.69
C LYS A 38 0.53 -14.39 -6.64
N LEU A 39 1.66 -14.07 -7.26
CA LEU A 39 2.20 -12.70 -7.32
C LEU A 39 1.24 -11.75 -8.06
N ASP A 40 0.69 -12.16 -9.20
CA ASP A 40 -0.29 -11.38 -9.98
C ASP A 40 -1.56 -11.06 -9.17
N LYS A 41 -2.11 -12.07 -8.47
CA LYS A 41 -3.27 -11.88 -7.57
C LYS A 41 -2.95 -10.91 -6.43
N THR A 42 -1.77 -11.07 -5.80
CA THR A 42 -1.34 -10.17 -4.73
C THR A 42 -1.15 -8.74 -5.23
N LEU A 43 -0.51 -8.52 -6.38
CA LEU A 43 -0.34 -7.20 -6.97
C LEU A 43 -1.68 -6.55 -7.34
N SER A 44 -2.61 -7.32 -7.90
CA SER A 44 -3.95 -6.84 -8.23
C SER A 44 -4.71 -6.37 -6.99
N ASP A 45 -4.66 -7.16 -5.91
CA ASP A 45 -5.28 -6.81 -4.63
C ASP A 45 -4.65 -5.55 -4.00
N LEU A 46 -3.31 -5.44 -4.04
CA LEU A 46 -2.61 -4.24 -3.58
C LEU A 46 -3.00 -2.99 -4.37
N LYS A 47 -3.15 -3.10 -5.70
CA LYS A 47 -3.58 -1.98 -6.55
C LYS A 47 -4.98 -1.48 -6.19
N VAL A 48 -5.90 -2.41 -5.90
CA VAL A 48 -7.26 -2.07 -5.46
C VAL A 48 -7.23 -1.37 -4.11
N LYS A 49 -6.53 -1.92 -3.12
CA LYS A 49 -6.39 -1.29 -1.79
C LYS A 49 -5.74 0.09 -1.86
N ARG A 50 -4.72 0.26 -2.72
CA ARG A 50 -4.08 1.55 -2.96
C ARG A 50 -5.05 2.57 -3.56
N ALA A 51 -5.88 2.15 -4.50
CA ALA A 51 -6.88 3.02 -5.12
C ALA A 51 -7.92 3.49 -4.09
N ASP A 52 -8.45 2.58 -3.26
CA ASP A 52 -9.38 2.93 -2.18
C ASP A 52 -8.72 3.89 -1.16
N PHE A 53 -7.46 3.65 -0.79
CA PHE A 53 -6.71 4.57 0.05
C PHE A 53 -6.59 5.96 -0.58
N LYS A 54 -6.17 6.05 -1.86
CA LYS A 54 -6.01 7.34 -2.56
C LYS A 54 -7.33 8.11 -2.63
N GLU A 55 -8.44 7.43 -2.93
CA GLU A 55 -9.76 8.07 -2.95
C GLU A 55 -10.12 8.70 -1.59
N LYS A 56 -9.89 7.97 -0.48
CA LYS A 56 -10.16 8.52 0.86
C LYS A 56 -9.15 9.60 1.24
N PHE A 57 -7.91 9.46 0.81
CA PHE A 57 -6.84 10.41 1.06
C PHE A 57 -7.13 11.77 0.41
N ASP A 58 -7.56 11.77 -0.85
CA ASP A 58 -7.88 13.00 -1.59
C ASP A 58 -9.04 13.75 -0.92
N ARG A 59 -10.08 13.03 -0.49
CA ARG A 59 -11.19 13.62 0.29
C ARG A 59 -10.68 14.28 1.56
N VAL A 60 -9.72 13.65 2.21
CA VAL A 60 -9.13 14.12 3.45
C VAL A 60 -8.25 15.36 3.24
N GLU A 61 -7.51 15.48 2.14
CA GLU A 61 -6.80 16.71 1.79
C GLU A 61 -7.75 17.89 1.54
N ASP A 62 -8.87 17.66 0.85
CA ASP A 62 -9.81 18.71 0.42
C ASP A 62 -10.67 19.29 1.55
N HIS A 63 -10.88 18.57 2.65
CA HIS A 63 -11.77 19.01 3.74
C HIS A 63 -11.08 19.88 4.80
N ALA A 64 -11.84 20.81 5.41
CA ALA A 64 -11.36 21.65 6.52
C ALA A 64 -11.00 20.82 7.78
N GLU A 65 -10.13 21.37 8.64
CA GLU A 65 -9.68 20.71 9.88
C GLU A 65 -10.82 20.32 10.82
N GLU A 66 -11.96 21.02 10.77
CA GLU A 66 -13.13 20.77 11.60
C GLU A 66 -13.91 19.48 11.24
N ALA A 67 -13.77 18.99 10.00
CA ALA A 67 -14.39 17.74 9.53
C ALA A 67 -13.40 16.56 9.49
N TRP A 68 -12.13 16.81 9.83
CA TRP A 68 -11.02 15.86 9.66
C TRP A 68 -11.19 14.58 10.49
N GLU A 69 -11.61 14.67 11.75
CA GLU A 69 -11.68 13.48 12.62
C GLU A 69 -12.71 12.46 12.11
N ASP A 70 -13.83 12.92 11.54
CA ASP A 70 -14.90 12.04 11.02
C ASP A 70 -14.48 11.30 9.73
N ILE A 71 -13.66 11.94 8.89
CA ILE A 71 -13.19 11.36 7.62
C ILE A 71 -11.91 10.54 7.79
N LYS A 72 -11.15 10.81 8.85
CA LYS A 72 -9.90 10.13 9.18
C LYS A 72 -10.11 8.65 9.48
N GLU A 73 -11.19 8.27 10.16
CA GLU A 73 -11.48 6.86 10.46
C GLU A 73 -11.54 6.01 9.18
N GLY A 74 -12.24 6.50 8.15
CA GLY A 74 -12.30 5.83 6.86
C GLY A 74 -10.93 5.70 6.19
N LEU A 75 -10.11 6.76 6.27
CA LEU A 75 -8.74 6.75 5.76
C LEU A 75 -7.85 5.74 6.52
N GLU A 76 -7.96 5.67 7.84
CA GLU A 76 -7.21 4.75 8.68
C GLU A 76 -7.53 3.29 8.36
N LEU A 77 -8.81 2.97 8.18
CA LEU A 77 -9.23 1.63 7.77
C LEU A 77 -8.67 1.23 6.39
N ALA A 78 -8.70 2.15 5.42
CA ALA A 78 -8.11 1.90 4.10
C ALA A 78 -6.58 1.75 4.18
N TRP A 79 -5.92 2.58 5.01
CA TRP A 79 -4.49 2.52 5.25
C TRP A 79 -4.06 1.20 5.87
N ASP A 80 -4.75 0.73 6.92
CA ASP A 80 -4.44 -0.53 7.59
C ASP A 80 -4.67 -1.73 6.66
N SER A 81 -5.72 -1.69 5.85
CA SER A 81 -5.99 -2.70 4.83
C SER A 81 -4.85 -2.80 3.81
N LEU A 82 -4.41 -1.65 3.26
CA LEU A 82 -3.28 -1.57 2.34
C LEU A 82 -1.99 -2.09 2.99
N LYS A 83 -1.72 -1.64 4.22
CA LYS A 83 -0.54 -2.03 5.00
C LYS A 83 -0.46 -3.53 5.22
N LEU A 84 -1.56 -4.16 5.63
CA LEU A 84 -1.62 -5.60 5.86
C LEU A 84 -1.34 -6.39 4.58
N GLY A 85 -1.96 -5.99 3.47
CA GLY A 85 -1.69 -6.58 2.16
C GLY A 85 -0.22 -6.45 1.77
N PHE A 86 0.34 -5.24 1.96
CA PHE A 86 1.71 -4.95 1.57
C PHE A 86 2.73 -5.74 2.40
N LEU A 87 2.58 -5.79 3.73
CA LEU A 87 3.47 -6.56 4.59
C LEU A 87 3.42 -8.06 4.28
N SER A 88 2.24 -8.58 3.95
CA SER A 88 2.09 -9.97 3.50
C SER A 88 2.82 -10.21 2.18
N ALA A 89 2.67 -9.31 1.21
CA ALA A 89 3.37 -9.40 -0.07
C ALA A 89 4.90 -9.30 0.10
N LYS A 90 5.37 -8.35 0.91
CA LYS A 90 6.79 -8.15 1.19
C LYS A 90 7.41 -9.39 1.85
N SER A 91 6.75 -9.96 2.85
CA SER A 91 7.24 -11.18 3.50
C SER A 91 7.35 -12.36 2.52
N GLU A 92 6.35 -12.53 1.65
CA GLU A 92 6.29 -13.66 0.72
C GLU A 92 7.23 -13.52 -0.48
N PHE A 93 7.38 -12.31 -1.01
CA PHE A 93 8.00 -12.07 -2.31
C PHE A 93 9.31 -11.27 -2.26
N ILE A 94 9.57 -10.53 -1.18
CA ILE A 94 10.77 -9.67 -1.06
C ILE A 94 11.73 -10.21 0.01
N GLU A 95 11.26 -10.54 1.20
CA GLU A 95 12.12 -10.93 2.33
C GLU A 95 12.66 -12.35 2.19
N LYS A 96 11.85 -13.29 1.68
CA LYS A 96 12.28 -14.68 1.38
C LYS A 96 13.44 -14.81 0.38
N GLU A 97 13.85 -13.74 -0.29
CA GLU A 97 15.04 -13.73 -1.14
C GLU A 97 16.34 -13.49 -0.37
N LYS A 98 16.30 -12.73 0.74
CA LYS A 98 17.51 -12.41 1.52
C LYS A 98 18.13 -13.61 2.24
N ASP A 99 17.36 -14.67 2.47
CA ASP A 99 17.83 -15.90 3.12
C ASP A 99 18.51 -16.88 2.14
N LYS A 100 18.62 -16.55 0.85
CA LYS A 100 19.24 -17.41 -0.17
C LYS A 100 20.64 -16.97 -0.62
N ASP A 101 21.14 -15.86 -0.09
CA ASP A 101 22.54 -15.39 -0.23
C ASP A 101 23.37 -15.76 1.01
#